data_AF-A0A1U7ZSS7-F1
#
_entry.id   AF-A0A1U7ZSS7-F1
#
_cell.length_a   1.000
_cell.length_b   1.000
_cell.length_c   1.000
_cell.angle_alpha   90.00
_cell.angle_beta   90.00
_cell.angle_gamma   90.00
#
_symmetry.space_group_name_H-M   'P 1'
#
loop_
_entity.id
_entity.type
_entity.pdbx_description
1 polymer ?
#
loop_
_entity_poly.entity_id
_entity_poly.type
_entity_poly.pdbx_seq_one_letter_code
_entity_poly.pdbx_strand_id
1 'polypeptide(L)'
;MIPLGNGEVGVPLPLEWKFSQVFGERAAGEEVQEVDIISAIEFDKSGEHLATGDRGGRVVLFERTDGKNYAFRKDQEKMDYSNARHPEFRYKTEFQSHEPEFDYLKSLEIEEKINKVRWCQTANGALFLLSTNDKTVKYWKVQEKKVKKICDMNLDPSASIGNGRFSGPIGAATDFVFPPGGFPSLHLPVIVGHETQLVPRCRRVYAHAHDYHINSISNNSDGETFISADDLRINLWNIEISNQSFNIVDVKPVNMEDLTEVITSAEFHPTHCNTLAYSSSKGTIRLIDMRQSALCDTHAKLFEERETPGSRSFFTEIIASISDIKFGKDGRHILSRDYMTLKLWDLNMESSPVATFQVHEYLRPKLCDLYENDSIFDKFECCLSGNGLRVATGSYSNLFRVFGCVSGSNEATTLEASKNPTRRQVQTPSRSSRSFTSLARSRRRGAENLNADANGGVYDFSAKLLHLAWHPTSNVIACAAANSLYMYYAEDVPR
;
A
#
# COMPACT_ATOMS: atom_id res chain seq x y z
N MET A 1 16.14 -14.93 38.02
CA MET A 1 14.94 -14.30 37.43
C MET A 1 13.91 -15.38 37.25
N ILE A 2 12.71 -15.15 37.78
CA ILE A 2 11.57 -16.06 37.74
C ILE A 2 11.07 -16.14 36.27
N PRO A 3 10.77 -17.33 35.72
CA PRO A 3 10.20 -17.43 34.39
C PRO A 3 8.78 -16.85 34.39
N LEU A 4 8.51 -15.90 33.50
CA LEU A 4 7.16 -15.39 33.25
C LEU A 4 6.29 -16.55 32.75
N GLY A 5 5.27 -16.87 33.53
CA GLY A 5 4.33 -17.95 33.24
C GLY A 5 3.50 -17.69 31.99
N ASN A 6 3.00 -18.79 31.43
CA ASN A 6 1.96 -18.84 30.41
C ASN A 6 0.73 -18.04 30.89
N GLY A 7 0.65 -16.76 30.54
CA GLY A 7 -0.58 -16.00 30.62
C GLY A 7 -1.44 -16.33 29.42
N GLU A 8 -2.66 -16.81 29.67
CA GLU A 8 -3.74 -16.72 28.68
C GLU A 8 -3.76 -15.26 28.18
N VAL A 9 -3.57 -15.07 26.87
CA VAL A 9 -3.73 -13.75 26.25
C VAL A 9 -5.20 -13.39 26.42
N GLY A 10 -5.49 -12.55 27.42
CA GLY A 10 -6.85 -12.11 27.69
C GLY A 10 -7.48 -11.51 26.44
N VAL A 11 -8.79 -11.70 26.27
CA VAL A 11 -9.54 -11.12 25.14
C VAL A 11 -9.23 -9.62 25.07
N PRO A 12 -8.70 -9.12 23.94
CA PRO A 12 -8.33 -7.71 23.82
C PRO A 12 -9.54 -6.82 24.03
N LEU A 13 -9.33 -5.67 24.67
CA LEU A 13 -10.39 -4.69 24.92
C LEU A 13 -10.96 -4.21 23.58
N PRO A 14 -12.29 -4.07 23.43
CA PRO A 14 -12.88 -3.53 22.21
C PRO A 14 -12.31 -2.14 21.87
N LEU A 15 -12.18 -1.85 20.59
CA LEU A 15 -11.76 -0.54 20.10
C LEU A 15 -12.95 0.37 19.79
N GLU A 16 -12.87 1.59 20.28
CA GLU A 16 -13.71 2.69 19.81
C GLU A 16 -12.96 3.49 18.73
N TRP A 17 -13.43 3.39 17.49
CA TRP A 17 -12.81 4.08 16.34
C TRP A 17 -13.33 5.51 16.19
N LYS A 18 -12.39 6.46 16.10
CA LYS A 18 -12.65 7.89 15.96
C LYS A 18 -11.92 8.43 14.72
N PHE A 19 -12.55 9.41 14.08
CA PHE A 19 -11.93 10.14 12.97
C PHE A 19 -10.75 10.98 13.49
N SER A 20 -9.62 10.95 12.78
CA SER A 20 -8.41 11.73 13.08
C SER A 20 -8.23 12.86 12.08
N GLN A 21 -7.94 12.52 10.82
CA GLN A 21 -7.51 13.45 9.79
C GLN A 21 -8.05 13.04 8.42
N VAL A 22 -8.14 14.01 7.50
CA VAL A 22 -8.38 13.76 6.09
C VAL A 22 -7.45 14.65 5.26
N PHE A 23 -6.84 14.07 4.22
CA PHE A 23 -6.11 14.79 3.19
C PHE A 23 -6.80 14.61 1.84
N GLY A 24 -6.73 15.61 0.96
CA GLY A 24 -7.39 15.56 -0.34
C GLY A 24 -8.92 15.71 -0.29
N GLU A 25 -9.45 16.29 0.80
CA GLU A 25 -10.90 16.48 0.92
C GLU A 25 -11.43 17.45 -0.15
N ARG A 26 -12.47 17.01 -0.84
CA ARG A 26 -13.11 17.74 -1.93
C ARG A 26 -14.06 18.81 -1.45
N ALA A 27 -14.18 19.87 -2.24
CA ALA A 27 -15.33 20.75 -2.14
C ALA A 27 -16.59 20.02 -2.66
N ALA A 28 -17.77 20.42 -2.17
CA ALA A 28 -19.02 19.85 -2.65
C ALA A 28 -19.21 20.14 -4.15
N GLY A 29 -19.37 19.09 -4.95
CA GLY A 29 -19.55 19.19 -6.41
C GLY A 29 -18.25 19.13 -7.22
N GLU A 30 -17.09 18.96 -6.59
CA GLU A 30 -15.82 18.76 -7.29
C GLU A 30 -15.70 17.32 -7.81
N GLU A 31 -15.49 17.19 -9.12
CA GLU A 31 -15.26 15.90 -9.78
C GLU A 31 -13.88 15.34 -9.46
N VAL A 32 -13.80 14.01 -9.36
CA VAL A 32 -12.53 13.32 -9.11
C VAL A 32 -11.80 13.17 -10.41
N GLN A 33 -10.60 13.70 -10.50
CA GLN A 33 -9.73 13.33 -11.60
C GLN A 33 -9.18 11.93 -11.37
N GLU A 34 -9.23 11.09 -12.41
CA GLU A 34 -8.77 9.71 -12.32
C GLU A 34 -7.31 9.62 -11.88
N VAL A 35 -6.46 10.51 -12.38
CA VAL A 35 -5.03 10.62 -12.03
C VAL A 35 -4.79 10.92 -10.55
N ASP A 36 -5.74 11.53 -9.84
CA ASP A 36 -5.62 11.85 -8.42
C ASP A 36 -6.09 10.70 -7.51
N ILE A 37 -6.64 9.61 -8.07
CA ILE A 37 -7.09 8.47 -7.27
C ILE A 37 -5.89 7.76 -6.65
N ILE A 38 -5.89 7.65 -5.33
CA ILE A 38 -4.86 6.94 -4.57
C ILE A 38 -4.95 5.44 -4.88
N SER A 39 -3.82 4.86 -5.29
CA SER A 39 -3.69 3.47 -5.74
C SER A 39 -2.69 2.65 -4.92
N ALA A 40 -1.97 3.27 -3.98
CA ALA A 40 -1.09 2.58 -3.04
C ALA A 40 -0.97 3.38 -1.73
N ILE A 41 -0.91 2.69 -0.59
CA ILE A 41 -0.69 3.29 0.74
C ILE A 41 0.24 2.39 1.54
N GLU A 42 1.26 2.95 2.18
CA GLU A 42 2.18 2.17 3.02
C GLU A 42 2.80 3.03 4.15
N PHE A 43 2.71 2.55 5.39
CA PHE A 43 3.49 3.10 6.51
C PHE A 43 4.92 2.55 6.49
N ASP A 44 5.89 3.37 6.91
CA ASP A 44 7.24 2.86 7.16
C ASP A 44 7.26 1.97 8.41
N LYS A 45 8.33 1.18 8.58
CA LYS A 45 8.42 0.22 9.70
C LYS A 45 8.36 0.89 11.09
N SER A 46 8.76 2.15 11.21
CA SER A 46 8.65 2.91 12.45
C SER A 46 7.29 3.57 12.68
N GLY A 47 6.50 3.82 11.63
CA GLY A 47 5.25 4.58 11.71
C GLY A 47 5.45 6.10 11.71
N GLU A 48 6.68 6.58 11.52
CA GLU A 48 6.97 8.02 11.44
C GLU A 48 6.57 8.61 10.08
N HIS A 49 6.48 7.76 9.06
CA HIS A 49 6.22 8.17 7.69
C HIS A 49 5.12 7.32 7.05
N LEU A 50 4.32 7.98 6.22
CA LEU A 50 3.28 7.37 5.41
C LEU A 50 3.51 7.80 3.97
N ALA A 51 3.46 6.85 3.03
CA ALA A 51 3.53 7.13 1.60
C ALA A 51 2.21 6.77 0.95
N THR A 52 1.79 7.60 -0.01
CA THR A 52 0.71 7.27 -0.94
C THR A 52 1.22 7.36 -2.37
N GLY A 53 0.72 6.50 -3.24
CA GLY A 53 0.87 6.60 -4.70
C GLY A 53 -0.50 6.78 -5.35
N ASP A 54 -0.54 7.44 -6.51
CA ASP A 54 -1.77 7.64 -7.27
C ASP A 54 -1.70 7.10 -8.71
N ARG A 55 -2.85 7.14 -9.40
CA ARG A 55 -2.97 6.73 -10.80
C ARG A 55 -2.20 7.63 -11.76
N GLY A 56 -1.95 8.89 -11.39
CA GLY A 56 -1.13 9.84 -12.14
C GLY A 56 0.37 9.70 -11.91
N GLY A 57 0.83 8.63 -11.26
CA GLY A 57 2.25 8.33 -11.11
C GLY A 57 3.00 9.17 -10.08
N ARG A 58 2.31 9.92 -9.23
CA ARG A 58 2.92 10.71 -8.15
C ARG A 58 3.05 9.88 -6.88
N VAL A 59 4.07 10.19 -6.09
CA VAL A 59 4.24 9.67 -4.73
C VAL A 59 4.22 10.85 -3.76
N VAL A 60 3.34 10.78 -2.76
CA VAL A 60 3.18 11.79 -1.71
C VAL A 60 3.62 11.20 -0.38
N LEU A 61 4.48 11.92 0.34
CA LEU A 61 4.99 11.52 1.64
C LEU A 61 4.40 12.40 2.74
N PHE A 62 4.06 11.76 3.84
CA PHE A 62 3.60 12.38 5.07
C PHE A 62 4.56 12.05 6.20
N GLU A 63 4.67 12.94 7.18
CA GLU A 63 5.44 12.69 8.41
C GLU A 63 4.61 12.94 9.66
N ARG A 64 4.90 12.15 10.69
CA ARG A 64 4.30 12.26 12.01
C ARG A 64 4.70 13.56 12.70
N THR A 65 3.77 14.20 13.42
CA THR A 65 3.96 15.53 14.02
C THR A 65 4.28 15.50 15.52
N ASP A 66 4.00 14.39 16.21
CA ASP A 66 4.14 14.25 17.66
C ASP A 66 5.60 14.05 18.14
N GLY A 67 6.48 13.51 17.29
CA GLY A 67 7.88 13.15 17.64
C GLY A 67 8.91 14.28 17.50
N LYS A 68 8.59 15.39 16.84
CA LYS A 68 9.50 16.55 16.73
C LYS A 68 8.99 17.65 17.66
N ASN A 69 9.83 18.10 18.59
CA ASN A 69 9.61 19.26 19.47
C ASN A 69 9.39 20.57 18.68
N TYR A 70 8.24 20.70 18.01
CA TYR A 70 7.67 21.93 17.48
C TYR A 70 6.53 22.45 18.37
N ALA A 71 6.46 22.00 19.62
CA ALA A 71 5.61 22.64 20.61
C ALA A 71 6.16 24.05 20.86
N PHE A 72 5.44 25.07 20.40
CA PHE A 72 5.64 26.43 20.86
C PHE A 72 5.59 26.40 22.40
N ARG A 73 6.59 27.00 23.07
CA ARG A 73 6.65 27.13 24.55
C ARG A 73 5.37 27.65 25.20
N LYS A 74 4.44 28.24 24.44
CA LYS A 74 3.14 28.74 24.91
C LYS A 74 2.09 27.64 25.19
N ASP A 75 2.26 26.42 24.66
CA ASP A 75 1.31 25.32 24.87
C ASP A 75 1.76 24.34 25.98
N GLN A 76 3.01 24.44 26.44
CA GLN A 76 3.54 23.63 27.55
C GLN A 76 3.01 24.06 28.93
N GLU A 77 2.49 25.28 29.07
CA GLU A 77 2.01 25.80 30.36
C GLU A 77 0.52 25.48 30.66
N LYS A 78 -0.14 24.64 29.84
CA LYS A 78 -1.58 24.29 30.03
C LYS A 78 -1.90 22.79 30.21
N MET A 79 -0.91 21.91 30.29
CA MET A 79 -1.15 20.46 30.24
C MET A 79 -0.67 19.75 31.51
N ASP A 80 -1.48 19.83 32.59
CA ASP A 80 -1.36 18.99 33.79
C ASP A 80 -2.01 17.60 33.63
N TYR A 81 -2.38 17.19 32.40
CA TYR A 81 -2.86 15.85 32.09
C TYR A 81 -2.17 15.32 30.83
N SER A 82 -1.38 14.26 30.98
CA SER A 82 -0.81 13.51 29.87
C SER A 82 -1.91 12.71 29.15
N ASN A 83 -2.74 13.38 28.35
CA ASN A 83 -3.54 12.67 27.36
C ASN A 83 -2.58 12.13 26.30
N ALA A 84 -2.50 10.81 26.18
CA ALA A 84 -1.75 10.16 25.12
C ALA A 84 -2.35 10.60 23.77
N ARG A 85 -1.72 11.60 23.15
CA ARG A 85 -2.18 12.13 21.86
C ARG A 85 -1.96 11.04 20.81
N HIS A 86 -3.01 10.68 20.08
CA HIS A 86 -2.87 9.74 18.98
C HIS A 86 -1.95 10.32 17.90
N PRO A 87 -1.26 9.48 17.10
CA PRO A 87 -0.43 9.96 15.99
C PRO A 87 -1.22 10.86 15.03
N GLU A 88 -0.66 12.01 14.71
CA GLU A 88 -1.11 12.93 13.68
C GLU A 88 -0.01 13.06 12.61
N PHE A 89 -0.41 13.22 11.36
CA PHE A 89 0.47 13.33 10.20
C PHE A 89 0.34 14.70 9.55
N ARG A 90 1.38 15.12 8.83
CA ARG A 90 1.37 16.28 7.95
C ARG A 90 2.00 15.95 6.63
N TYR A 91 1.59 16.67 5.59
CA TYR A 91 2.26 16.65 4.29
C TYR A 91 3.76 16.97 4.46
N LYS A 92 4.61 16.15 3.84
CA LYS A 92 6.08 16.31 3.87
C LYS A 92 6.60 16.78 2.51
N THR A 93 6.30 16.05 1.44
CA THR A 93 6.76 16.34 0.07
C THR A 93 6.05 15.42 -0.92
N GLU A 94 6.03 15.81 -2.19
CA GLU A 94 5.56 14.98 -3.31
C GLU A 94 6.56 15.01 -4.47
N PHE A 95 6.49 14.01 -5.34
CA PHE A 95 7.24 13.96 -6.59
C PHE A 95 6.60 13.05 -7.63
N GLN A 96 6.82 13.37 -8.90
CA GLN A 96 6.48 12.49 -10.03
C GLN A 96 7.40 11.27 -10.02
N SER A 97 6.84 10.08 -9.84
CA SER A 97 7.61 8.84 -9.82
C SER A 97 7.65 8.18 -11.20
N HIS A 98 6.50 8.03 -11.85
CA HIS A 98 6.38 7.44 -13.18
C HIS A 98 5.68 8.42 -14.10
N GLU A 99 5.99 8.38 -15.39
CA GLU A 99 5.30 9.12 -16.43
C GLU A 99 4.76 8.10 -17.44
N PRO A 100 3.72 8.43 -18.21
CA PRO A 100 3.21 7.52 -19.21
C PRO A 100 4.31 7.18 -20.22
N GLU A 101 4.53 5.90 -20.46
CA GLU A 101 5.52 5.39 -21.41
C GLU A 101 4.83 4.58 -22.50
N PHE A 102 5.43 4.49 -23.69
CA PHE A 102 4.89 3.67 -24.79
C PHE A 102 5.98 2.74 -25.34
N ASP A 103 5.73 1.44 -25.28
CA ASP A 103 6.57 0.43 -25.93
C ASP A 103 6.15 0.30 -27.40
N TYR A 104 6.90 0.96 -28.28
CA TYR A 104 6.65 0.93 -29.73
C TYR A 104 6.82 -0.46 -30.36
N LEU A 105 7.63 -1.34 -29.77
CA LEU A 105 7.87 -2.68 -30.31
C LEU A 105 6.71 -3.60 -29.98
N LYS A 106 6.16 -3.49 -28.77
CA LYS A 106 4.99 -4.26 -28.31
C LYS A 106 3.65 -3.57 -28.62
N SER A 107 3.68 -2.33 -29.12
CA SER A 107 2.50 -1.46 -29.25
C SER A 107 1.69 -1.39 -27.96
N LEU A 108 2.39 -1.22 -26.82
CA LEU A 108 1.81 -1.28 -25.49
C LEU A 108 2.02 0.05 -24.77
N GLU A 109 0.92 0.67 -24.34
CA GLU A 109 0.95 1.79 -23.40
C GLU A 109 1.26 1.28 -21.99
N ILE A 110 2.18 1.96 -21.32
CA ILE A 110 2.59 1.68 -19.96
C ILE A 110 2.09 2.84 -19.11
N GLU A 111 1.05 2.57 -18.33
CA GLU A 111 0.46 3.54 -17.41
C GLU A 111 1.48 4.00 -16.35
N GLU A 112 1.38 5.27 -15.97
CA GLU A 112 2.15 5.85 -14.88
C GLU A 112 1.66 5.44 -13.49
N LYS A 113 0.48 4.83 -13.40
CA LYS A 113 -0.17 4.43 -12.15
C LYS A 113 0.79 3.69 -11.20
N ILE A 114 0.83 4.15 -9.96
CA ILE A 114 1.61 3.50 -8.91
C ILE A 114 0.86 2.27 -8.40
N ASN A 115 1.39 1.08 -8.66
CA ASN A 115 0.80 -0.18 -8.20
C ASN A 115 1.13 -0.47 -6.73
N LYS A 116 2.40 -0.25 -6.32
CA LYS A 116 2.86 -0.46 -4.93
C LYS A 116 3.97 0.52 -4.57
N VAL A 117 4.05 0.83 -3.27
CA VAL A 117 5.16 1.56 -2.64
C VAL A 117 5.67 0.72 -1.47
N ARG A 118 6.99 0.62 -1.31
CA ARG A 118 7.64 -0.10 -0.20
C ARG A 118 8.78 0.71 0.38
N TRP A 119 8.73 0.95 1.69
CA TRP A 119 9.80 1.62 2.42
C TRP A 119 11.01 0.72 2.55
N CYS A 120 12.18 1.26 2.20
CA CYS A 120 13.48 0.65 2.43
C CYS A 120 14.06 1.14 3.76
N GLN A 121 15.13 0.49 4.22
CA GLN A 121 15.83 0.92 5.43
C GLN A 121 16.31 2.36 5.31
N THR A 122 15.98 3.19 6.31
CA THR A 122 16.45 4.57 6.39
C THR A 122 17.95 4.58 6.73
N ALA A 123 18.70 5.47 6.09
CA ALA A 123 20.13 5.61 6.33
C ALA A 123 20.56 7.07 6.15
N ASN A 124 21.50 7.53 6.97
CA ASN A 124 22.12 8.85 6.84
C ASN A 124 21.11 10.03 6.85
N GLY A 125 20.01 9.91 7.58
CA GLY A 125 18.94 10.91 7.63
C GLY A 125 18.16 11.07 6.31
N ALA A 126 18.30 10.12 5.39
CA ALA A 126 17.54 10.05 4.15
C ALA A 126 16.48 8.94 4.21
N LEU A 127 15.36 9.21 3.55
CA LEU A 127 14.30 8.26 3.31
C LEU A 127 14.55 7.51 2.01
N PHE A 128 14.26 6.23 2.01
CA PHE A 128 14.43 5.37 0.83
C PHE A 128 13.15 4.57 0.60
N LEU A 129 12.72 4.50 -0.65
CA LEU A 129 11.50 3.80 -1.03
C LEU A 129 11.61 3.25 -2.45
N LEU A 130 10.94 2.11 -2.66
CA LEU A 130 10.66 1.57 -3.98
C LEU A 130 9.24 1.96 -4.36
N SER A 131 9.05 2.37 -5.62
CA SER A 131 7.75 2.52 -6.25
C SER A 131 7.74 1.71 -7.54
N THR A 132 6.58 1.18 -7.93
CA THR A 132 6.45 0.40 -9.17
C THR A 132 5.18 0.78 -9.90
N ASN A 133 5.25 0.81 -11.23
CA ASN A 133 4.09 0.68 -12.11
C ASN A 133 4.07 -0.74 -12.70
N ASP A 134 3.39 -0.94 -13.83
CA ASP A 134 3.22 -2.24 -14.47
C ASP A 134 4.51 -2.87 -15.00
N LYS A 135 5.55 -2.08 -15.30
CA LYS A 135 6.74 -2.56 -16.02
C LYS A 135 8.07 -2.20 -15.37
N THR A 136 8.09 -1.19 -14.51
CA THR A 136 9.33 -0.65 -13.95
C THR A 136 9.21 -0.47 -12.44
N VAL A 137 10.32 -0.75 -11.75
CA VAL A 137 10.49 -0.41 -10.33
C VAL A 137 11.51 0.73 -10.26
N LYS A 138 11.27 1.75 -9.44
CA LYS A 138 12.20 2.86 -9.21
C LYS A 138 12.59 2.94 -7.74
N TYR A 139 13.88 3.11 -7.48
CA TYR A 139 14.44 3.31 -6.14
C TYR A 139 14.73 4.79 -5.90
N TRP A 140 14.03 5.35 -4.93
CA TRP A 140 14.07 6.77 -4.60
C TRP A 140 14.82 7.02 -3.31
N LYS A 141 15.56 8.13 -3.29
CA LYS A 141 16.15 8.72 -2.09
C LYS A 141 15.56 10.10 -1.88
N VAL A 142 14.95 10.34 -0.73
CA VAL A 142 14.44 11.66 -0.34
C VAL A 142 15.24 12.16 0.85
N GLN A 143 15.94 13.27 0.67
CA GLN A 143 16.82 13.83 1.70
C GLN A 143 16.69 15.35 1.77
N GLU A 144 16.82 15.90 2.97
CA GLU A 144 17.01 17.34 3.16
C GLU A 144 18.37 17.77 2.61
N LYS A 145 18.35 18.61 1.58
CA LYS A 145 19.54 19.23 1.00
C LYS A 145 19.61 20.68 1.45
N LYS A 146 20.72 21.02 2.12
CA LYS A 146 21.08 22.42 2.40
C LYS A 146 21.57 23.07 1.10
N VAL A 147 20.71 23.84 0.46
CA VAL A 147 21.06 24.67 -0.69
C VAL A 147 21.83 25.86 -0.17
N LYS A 148 23.15 25.88 -0.43
CA LYS A 148 24.06 26.94 -0.01
C LYS A 148 23.86 28.15 -0.91
N LYS A 149 23.54 29.30 -0.31
CA LYS A 149 23.58 30.59 -0.98
C LYS A 149 25.03 31.05 -1.01
N ILE A 150 25.58 31.16 -2.22
CA ILE A 150 26.97 31.56 -2.44
C ILE A 150 26.97 33.03 -2.82
N CYS A 151 27.81 33.82 -2.14
CA CYS A 151 28.12 35.19 -2.50
C CYS A 151 29.63 35.30 -2.78
N ASP A 152 30.08 36.49 -3.15
CA ASP A 152 31.49 36.79 -3.41
C ASP A 152 32.06 35.90 -4.53
N MET A 153 31.40 35.94 -5.69
CA MET A 153 31.97 35.41 -6.93
C MET A 153 32.94 36.43 -7.52
N ASN A 154 34.06 35.96 -8.07
CA ASN A 154 35.05 36.80 -8.74
C ASN A 154 34.54 37.44 -10.05
N LEU A 155 33.32 37.12 -10.50
CA LEU A 155 32.74 37.63 -11.73
C LEU A 155 31.33 38.17 -11.42
N ASP A 156 31.08 39.41 -11.81
CA ASP A 156 29.74 40.01 -11.76
C ASP A 156 28.89 39.47 -12.93
N PRO A 157 27.73 38.82 -12.68
CA PRO A 157 26.87 38.29 -13.74
C PRO A 157 26.30 39.38 -14.67
N SER A 158 26.30 40.63 -14.25
CA SER A 158 25.82 41.79 -15.01
C SER A 158 26.83 42.29 -16.05
N ALA A 159 28.11 41.92 -15.94
CA ALA A 159 29.16 42.39 -16.85
C ALA A 159 29.21 41.63 -18.18
N SER A 160 28.51 40.49 -18.32
CA SER A 160 28.52 39.66 -19.54
C SER A 160 27.44 40.01 -20.57
N ILE A 161 26.55 40.99 -20.30
CA ILE A 161 25.49 41.42 -21.23
C ILE A 161 25.84 42.75 -21.94
N GLY A 162 26.95 43.40 -21.58
CA GLY A 162 27.37 44.68 -22.14
C GLY A 162 28.29 44.58 -23.35
N ASN A 163 27.72 44.85 -24.54
CA ASN A 163 28.39 45.34 -25.76
C ASN A 163 29.43 44.44 -26.45
N GLY A 164 28.93 43.55 -27.31
CA GLY A 164 29.71 43.04 -28.44
C GLY A 164 29.94 44.11 -29.51
N ARG A 165 30.99 44.92 -29.35
CA ARG A 165 31.72 45.59 -30.44
C ARG A 165 33.19 45.78 -30.07
N PHE A 166 34.03 44.80 -30.40
CA PHE A 166 35.46 45.00 -30.51
C PHE A 166 35.89 44.77 -31.97
N SER A 167 36.27 45.86 -32.62
CA SER A 167 37.05 45.87 -33.87
C SER A 167 38.53 45.93 -33.50
N GLY A 168 39.30 44.89 -33.80
CA GLY A 168 40.76 44.88 -33.67
C GLY A 168 41.37 43.52 -34.06
N PRO A 169 42.51 43.47 -34.77
CA PRO A 169 42.94 42.27 -35.49
C PRO A 169 43.73 41.27 -34.63
N ILE A 170 43.35 40.00 -34.80
CA ILE A 170 44.09 38.73 -34.66
C ILE A 170 45.50 38.84 -34.05
N GLY A 171 45.63 38.42 -32.79
CA GLY A 171 46.89 38.13 -32.10
C GLY A 171 46.61 37.34 -30.83
N ALA A 172 47.33 36.23 -30.64
CA ALA A 172 47.10 35.19 -29.64
C ALA A 172 46.97 35.69 -28.19
N ALA A 173 45.80 35.48 -27.58
CA ALA A 173 45.58 35.03 -26.21
C ALA A 173 44.08 34.86 -26.02
N THR A 174 43.65 33.74 -25.44
CA THR A 174 42.29 33.56 -24.94
C THR A 174 42.02 34.65 -23.90
N ASP A 175 41.13 35.60 -24.22
CA ASP A 175 40.70 36.68 -23.33
C ASP A 175 39.96 36.12 -22.10
N PHE A 176 40.73 35.70 -21.09
CA PHE A 176 40.21 35.48 -19.76
C PHE A 176 39.89 36.85 -19.16
N VAL A 177 38.61 37.16 -19.02
CA VAL A 177 38.15 38.37 -18.33
C VAL A 177 38.49 38.24 -16.85
N PHE A 178 39.51 38.96 -16.39
CA PHE A 178 39.90 39.00 -14.98
C PHE A 178 39.04 40.01 -14.20
N PRO A 179 38.73 39.76 -12.91
CA PRO A 179 38.08 40.75 -12.05
C PRO A 179 38.88 42.06 -11.98
N PRO A 180 38.20 43.20 -11.73
CA PRO A 180 38.88 44.47 -11.47
C PRO A 180 39.84 44.28 -10.28
N GLY A 181 41.16 44.35 -10.53
CA GLY A 181 42.20 44.14 -9.51
C GLY A 181 43.23 43.04 -9.82
N GLY A 182 43.03 42.23 -10.86
CA GLY A 182 44.01 41.22 -11.30
C GLY A 182 44.14 40.03 -10.34
N PHE A 183 45.22 39.25 -10.44
CA PHE A 183 45.43 38.05 -9.60
C PHE A 183 45.27 38.27 -8.07
N PRO A 184 45.66 39.41 -7.47
CA PRO A 184 45.49 39.66 -6.04
C PRO A 184 44.03 39.85 -5.58
N SER A 185 43.08 40.10 -6.48
CA SER A 185 41.66 40.30 -6.14
C SER A 185 40.83 39.01 -6.21
N LEU A 186 41.44 37.88 -6.54
CA LEU A 186 40.77 36.58 -6.53
C LEU A 186 40.49 36.13 -5.10
N HIS A 187 39.22 35.89 -4.79
CA HIS A 187 38.77 35.29 -3.54
C HIS A 187 37.99 34.00 -3.80
N LEU A 188 37.91 33.14 -2.77
CA LEU A 188 37.08 31.95 -2.82
C LEU A 188 35.61 32.35 -2.56
N PRO A 189 34.64 31.76 -3.27
CA PRO A 189 33.24 32.03 -3.00
C PRO A 189 32.86 31.67 -1.56
N VAL A 190 32.12 32.56 -0.89
CA VAL A 190 31.73 32.41 0.51
C VAL A 190 30.27 31.98 0.60
N ILE A 191 29.98 31.04 1.49
CA ILE A 191 28.61 30.61 1.78
C ILE A 191 28.03 31.57 2.82
N VAL A 192 27.05 32.38 2.41
CA VAL A 192 26.44 33.42 3.27
C VAL A 192 25.13 32.96 3.92
N GLY A 193 24.54 31.88 3.42
CA GLY A 193 23.35 31.28 4.00
C GLY A 193 23.07 29.88 3.47
N HIS A 194 22.09 29.20 4.07
CA HIS A 194 21.56 27.95 3.52
C HIS A 194 20.05 27.88 3.70
N GLU A 195 19.36 27.47 2.63
CA GLU A 195 17.96 27.05 2.69
C GLU A 195 17.93 25.52 2.71
N THR A 196 16.99 24.92 3.45
CA THR A 196 16.85 23.47 3.49
C THR A 196 15.65 23.08 2.65
N GLN A 197 15.87 22.27 1.63
CA GLN A 197 14.82 21.76 0.75
C GLN A 197 14.86 20.23 0.76
N LEU A 198 13.69 19.58 0.82
CA LEU A 198 13.60 18.15 0.57
C LEU A 198 13.74 17.88 -0.93
N VAL A 199 14.71 17.05 -1.29
CA VAL A 199 14.99 16.71 -2.69
C VAL A 199 14.80 15.21 -2.88
N PRO A 200 13.75 14.79 -3.59
CA PRO A 200 13.59 13.43 -4.07
C PRO A 200 14.52 13.21 -5.27
N ARG A 201 15.24 12.08 -5.28
CA ARG A 201 16.12 11.67 -6.36
C ARG A 201 15.88 10.20 -6.68
N CYS A 202 15.51 9.91 -7.93
CA CYS A 202 15.56 8.55 -8.46
C CYS A 202 17.03 8.11 -8.53
N ARG A 203 17.40 7.14 -7.71
CA ARG A 203 18.76 6.58 -7.69
C ARG A 203 18.92 5.50 -8.75
N ARG A 204 17.89 4.68 -8.96
CA ARG A 204 17.90 3.54 -9.87
C ARG A 204 16.53 3.26 -10.46
N VAL A 205 16.55 2.70 -11.67
CA VAL A 205 15.38 2.21 -12.39
C VAL A 205 15.67 0.75 -12.75
N TYR A 206 14.82 -0.16 -12.28
CA TYR A 206 14.84 -1.59 -12.61
C TYR A 206 13.75 -1.82 -13.67
N ALA A 207 14.16 -2.07 -14.90
CA ALA A 207 13.27 -2.16 -16.05
C ALA A 207 13.58 -3.41 -16.89
N HIS A 208 12.69 -3.71 -17.84
CA HIS A 208 12.85 -4.76 -18.86
C HIS A 208 13.06 -6.20 -18.32
N ALA A 209 12.57 -6.50 -17.12
CA ALA A 209 12.63 -7.84 -16.53
C ALA A 209 11.26 -8.55 -16.46
N HIS A 210 10.18 -7.82 -16.72
CA HIS A 210 8.81 -8.33 -16.64
C HIS A 210 8.12 -8.22 -17.99
N ASP A 211 7.56 -9.34 -18.44
CA ASP A 211 6.73 -9.38 -19.64
C ASP A 211 5.27 -9.02 -19.32
N TYR A 212 4.80 -9.32 -18.10
CA TYR A 212 3.44 -9.09 -17.63
C TYR A 212 3.36 -7.92 -16.64
N HIS A 213 2.21 -7.68 -16.01
CA HIS A 213 2.02 -6.53 -15.12
C HIS A 213 2.60 -6.83 -13.73
N ILE A 214 3.48 -5.97 -13.23
CA ILE A 214 4.03 -6.10 -11.87
C ILE A 214 2.91 -5.86 -10.86
N ASN A 215 2.55 -6.89 -10.11
CA ASN A 215 1.52 -6.84 -9.07
C ASN A 215 2.11 -6.61 -7.66
N SER A 216 3.38 -6.99 -7.45
CA SER A 216 4.00 -6.94 -6.12
C SER A 216 5.47 -6.53 -6.16
N ILE A 217 5.89 -5.81 -5.13
CA ILE A 217 7.29 -5.63 -4.74
C ILE A 217 7.42 -5.85 -3.24
N SER A 218 8.52 -6.48 -2.81
CA SER A 218 8.77 -6.75 -1.40
C SER A 218 10.27 -6.71 -1.08
N ASN A 219 10.61 -5.98 -0.01
CA ASN A 219 11.99 -5.86 0.46
C ASN A 219 12.38 -7.10 1.26
N ASN A 220 13.58 -7.61 1.03
CA ASN A 220 14.12 -8.68 1.83
C ASN A 220 14.58 -8.14 3.20
N SER A 221 14.61 -9.02 4.20
CA SER A 221 15.11 -8.73 5.54
C SER A 221 16.63 -8.57 5.62
N ASP A 222 17.37 -8.93 4.56
CA ASP A 222 18.81 -8.72 4.44
C ASP A 222 19.21 -7.25 4.22
N GLY A 223 18.26 -6.39 3.81
CA GLY A 223 18.50 -4.98 3.51
C GLY A 223 19.25 -4.69 2.19
N GLU A 224 19.54 -5.73 1.40
CA GLU A 224 20.31 -5.64 0.16
C GLU A 224 19.50 -6.07 -1.07
N THR A 225 18.53 -6.97 -0.90
CA THR A 225 17.73 -7.52 -1.99
C THR A 225 16.24 -7.20 -1.86
N PHE A 226 15.54 -7.29 -2.99
CA PHE A 226 14.09 -7.20 -3.04
C PHE A 226 13.56 -8.06 -4.19
N ILE A 227 12.27 -8.41 -4.15
CA ILE A 227 11.60 -9.09 -5.26
C ILE A 227 10.63 -8.15 -5.96
N SER A 228 10.42 -8.39 -7.25
CA SER A 228 9.25 -7.95 -7.99
C SER A 228 8.57 -9.15 -8.62
N ALA A 229 7.24 -9.19 -8.55
CA ALA A 229 6.42 -10.27 -9.11
C ALA A 229 5.44 -9.71 -10.14
N ASP A 230 5.35 -10.39 -11.28
CA ASP A 230 4.27 -10.22 -12.25
C ASP A 230 3.32 -11.42 -12.22
N ASP A 231 2.45 -11.54 -13.23
CA ASP A 231 1.44 -12.59 -13.29
C ASP A 231 2.02 -14.01 -13.41
N LEU A 232 3.25 -14.20 -13.88
CA LEU A 232 3.86 -15.52 -14.10
C LEU A 232 5.26 -15.69 -13.50
N ARG A 233 5.92 -14.60 -13.07
CA ARG A 233 7.32 -14.60 -12.67
C ARG A 233 7.58 -13.81 -11.42
N ILE A 234 8.54 -14.29 -10.62
CA ILE A 234 9.13 -13.55 -9.51
C ILE A 234 10.63 -13.37 -9.79
N ASN A 235 11.07 -12.13 -9.79
CA ASN A 235 12.46 -11.74 -10.02
C ASN A 235 13.07 -11.20 -8.73
N LEU A 236 14.27 -11.67 -8.40
CA LEU A 236 15.11 -11.19 -7.31
C LEU A 236 16.10 -10.15 -7.83
N TRP A 237 16.23 -9.05 -7.09
CA TRP A 237 17.08 -7.92 -7.42
C TRP A 237 18.01 -7.59 -6.27
N ASN A 238 19.19 -7.06 -6.60
CA ASN A 238 20.03 -6.37 -5.64
C ASN A 238 19.77 -4.86 -5.76
N ILE A 239 19.58 -4.16 -4.63
CA ILE A 239 19.27 -2.72 -4.59
C ILE A 239 20.37 -1.86 -5.22
N GLU A 240 21.60 -2.37 -5.32
CA GLU A 240 22.71 -1.64 -5.91
C GLU A 240 22.90 -1.93 -7.42
N ILE A 241 22.25 -2.98 -7.96
CA ILE A 241 22.41 -3.46 -9.34
C ILE A 241 21.06 -3.39 -10.09
N SER A 242 20.94 -2.47 -11.05
CA SER A 242 19.67 -2.22 -11.75
C SER A 242 19.54 -2.82 -13.15
N ASN A 243 20.63 -3.39 -13.68
CA ASN A 243 20.69 -3.95 -15.03
C ASN A 243 20.64 -5.48 -15.07
N GLN A 244 20.49 -6.13 -13.91
CA GLN A 244 20.42 -7.58 -13.79
C GLN A 244 19.40 -7.96 -12.71
N SER A 245 18.61 -8.98 -13.00
CA SER A 245 17.75 -9.66 -12.06
C SER A 245 17.94 -11.16 -12.19
N PHE A 246 17.59 -11.89 -11.14
CA PHE A 246 17.57 -13.34 -11.16
C PHE A 246 16.12 -13.82 -11.04
N ASN A 247 15.63 -14.50 -12.07
CA ASN A 247 14.30 -15.09 -12.00
C ASN A 247 14.34 -16.31 -11.06
N ILE A 248 13.57 -16.23 -9.97
CA ILE A 248 13.53 -17.29 -8.95
C ILE A 248 12.30 -18.17 -9.07
N VAL A 249 11.22 -17.67 -9.66
CA VAL A 249 9.98 -18.43 -9.93
C VAL A 249 9.53 -18.10 -11.34
N ASP A 250 9.26 -19.14 -12.15
CA ASP A 250 8.62 -19.04 -13.46
C ASP A 250 7.50 -20.08 -13.54
N VAL A 251 6.25 -19.65 -13.44
CA VAL A 251 5.07 -20.51 -13.59
C VAL A 251 4.51 -20.48 -15.02
N LYS A 252 5.23 -19.87 -15.96
CA LYS A 252 4.80 -19.80 -17.36
C LYS A 252 4.70 -21.21 -17.97
N PRO A 253 3.53 -21.63 -18.48
CA PRO A 253 3.40 -22.91 -19.15
C PRO A 253 4.15 -22.92 -20.48
N VAL A 254 4.49 -24.11 -20.97
CA VAL A 254 5.15 -24.27 -22.28
C VAL A 254 4.24 -23.77 -23.41
N ASN A 255 2.94 -24.09 -23.33
CA ASN A 255 1.92 -23.51 -24.19
C ASN A 255 1.07 -22.53 -23.37
N MET A 256 0.93 -21.29 -23.86
CA MET A 256 0.13 -20.26 -23.19
C MET A 256 -1.36 -20.61 -23.11
N GLU A 257 -1.85 -21.49 -23.98
CA GLU A 257 -3.23 -22.00 -23.93
C GLU A 257 -3.51 -22.86 -22.68
N ASP A 258 -2.45 -23.46 -22.09
CA ASP A 258 -2.55 -24.27 -20.88
C ASP A 258 -2.46 -23.43 -19.59
N LEU A 259 -2.51 -22.09 -19.71
CA LEU A 259 -2.43 -21.20 -18.56
C LEU A 259 -3.69 -21.34 -17.71
N THR A 260 -3.53 -21.92 -16.51
CA THR A 260 -4.65 -22.10 -15.57
C THR A 260 -4.50 -21.28 -14.29
N GLU A 261 -3.31 -20.75 -14.01
CA GLU A 261 -2.99 -20.12 -12.72
C GLU A 261 -2.03 -18.96 -12.94
N VAL A 262 -2.28 -17.84 -12.27
CA VAL A 262 -1.40 -16.66 -12.26
C VAL A 262 -1.04 -16.29 -10.83
N ILE A 263 0.13 -15.68 -10.65
CA ILE A 263 0.60 -15.11 -9.39
C ILE A 263 -0.14 -13.79 -9.16
N THR A 264 -0.71 -13.62 -7.96
CA THR A 264 -1.54 -12.44 -7.65
C THR A 264 -0.93 -11.52 -6.62
N SER A 265 -0.13 -12.06 -5.70
CA SER A 265 0.62 -11.28 -4.71
C SER A 265 1.87 -12.04 -4.26
N ALA A 266 2.94 -11.34 -3.89
CA ALA A 266 4.16 -11.93 -3.38
C ALA A 266 4.82 -11.05 -2.29
N GLU A 267 5.27 -11.67 -1.21
CA GLU A 267 5.88 -10.97 -0.07
C GLU A 267 7.03 -11.80 0.54
N PHE A 268 8.11 -11.12 0.93
CA PHE A 268 9.17 -11.73 1.76
C PHE A 268 8.71 -11.88 3.20
N HIS A 269 9.26 -12.91 3.86
CA HIS A 269 9.13 -13.04 5.29
C HIS A 269 9.79 -11.85 6.02
N PRO A 270 9.16 -11.28 7.06
CA PRO A 270 9.64 -10.05 7.70
C PRO A 270 11.03 -10.17 8.35
N THR A 271 11.45 -11.38 8.71
CA THR A 271 12.71 -11.65 9.44
C THR A 271 13.59 -12.75 8.84
N HIS A 272 13.09 -13.56 7.90
CA HIS A 272 13.80 -14.72 7.37
C HIS A 272 14.17 -14.44 5.92
N CYS A 273 15.44 -14.16 5.66
CA CYS A 273 15.88 -13.65 4.36
C CYS A 273 15.77 -14.65 3.20
N ASN A 274 15.56 -15.91 3.52
CA ASN A 274 15.43 -17.01 2.56
C ASN A 274 13.97 -17.42 2.33
N THR A 275 13.01 -16.82 3.03
CA THR A 275 11.61 -17.25 2.98
C THR A 275 10.75 -16.19 2.32
N LEU A 276 9.95 -16.58 1.33
CA LEU A 276 8.96 -15.73 0.69
C LEU A 276 7.68 -16.54 0.48
N ALA A 277 6.54 -15.85 0.38
CA ALA A 277 5.28 -16.45 -0.02
C ALA A 277 4.74 -15.75 -1.26
N TYR A 278 4.05 -16.49 -2.11
CA TYR A 278 3.22 -15.92 -3.16
C TYR A 278 1.87 -16.61 -3.24
N SER A 279 0.84 -15.84 -3.58
CA SER A 279 -0.53 -16.32 -3.78
C SER A 279 -0.88 -16.42 -5.26
N SER A 280 -1.97 -17.12 -5.54
CA SER A 280 -2.45 -17.32 -6.90
C SER A 280 -3.93 -16.97 -7.11
N SER A 281 -4.31 -16.93 -8.39
CA SER A 281 -5.71 -16.84 -8.83
C SER A 281 -6.56 -18.07 -8.50
N LYS A 282 -5.95 -19.19 -8.08
CA LYS A 282 -6.66 -20.40 -7.65
C LYS A 282 -6.92 -20.46 -6.14
N GLY A 283 -6.59 -19.41 -5.40
CA GLY A 283 -6.79 -19.38 -3.95
C GLY A 283 -5.76 -20.18 -3.15
N THR A 284 -4.56 -20.37 -3.70
CA THR A 284 -3.47 -21.07 -3.01
C THR A 284 -2.37 -20.11 -2.61
N ILE A 285 -1.66 -20.42 -1.52
CA ILE A 285 -0.45 -19.71 -1.09
C ILE A 285 0.70 -20.70 -1.08
N ARG A 286 1.79 -20.38 -1.77
CA ARG A 286 3.01 -21.18 -1.80
C ARG A 286 4.09 -20.47 -1.01
N LEU A 287 4.64 -21.17 -0.02
CA LEU A 287 5.80 -20.72 0.73
C LEU A 287 7.04 -21.34 0.11
N ILE A 288 8.02 -20.49 -0.18
CA ILE A 288 9.28 -20.83 -0.82
C ILE A 288 10.40 -20.70 0.22
N ASP A 289 11.33 -21.65 0.20
CA ASP A 289 12.61 -21.56 0.89
C ASP A 289 13.74 -21.54 -0.14
N MET A 290 14.34 -20.37 -0.33
CA MET A 290 15.41 -20.10 -1.29
C MET A 290 16.71 -20.86 -0.99
N ARG A 291 16.82 -21.52 0.17
CA ARG A 291 17.96 -22.39 0.49
C ARG A 291 17.83 -23.79 -0.12
N GLN A 292 16.60 -24.23 -0.44
CA GLN A 292 16.35 -25.57 -0.95
C GLN A 292 16.82 -25.71 -2.40
N SER A 293 16.67 -24.66 -3.20
CA SER A 293 17.07 -24.64 -4.60
C SER A 293 17.33 -23.20 -5.03
N ALA A 294 18.25 -23.01 -5.97
CA ALA A 294 18.47 -21.72 -6.63
C ALA A 294 17.24 -21.33 -7.47
N LEU A 295 16.63 -22.30 -8.15
CA LEU A 295 15.37 -22.15 -8.88
C LEU A 295 14.24 -22.64 -7.98
N CYS A 296 13.34 -21.74 -7.59
CA CYS A 296 12.28 -22.00 -6.62
C CYS A 296 11.02 -22.59 -7.29
N ASP A 297 11.23 -23.54 -8.21
CA ASP A 297 10.20 -24.17 -9.06
C ASP A 297 9.24 -25.05 -8.24
N THR A 298 9.71 -25.48 -7.06
CA THR A 298 8.94 -26.22 -6.06
C THR A 298 8.68 -25.35 -4.83
N HIS A 299 7.60 -25.64 -4.10
CA HIS A 299 7.28 -24.96 -2.85
C HIS A 299 7.70 -25.80 -1.64
N ALA A 300 8.13 -25.12 -0.57
CA ALA A 300 8.38 -25.75 0.72
C ALA A 300 7.07 -26.12 1.42
N LYS A 301 6.04 -25.27 1.30
CA LYS A 301 4.69 -25.50 1.83
C LYS A 301 3.63 -24.96 0.88
N LEU A 302 2.49 -25.65 0.80
CA LEU A 302 1.32 -25.24 0.03
C LEU A 302 0.13 -25.11 0.97
N PHE A 303 -0.37 -23.89 1.13
CA PHE A 303 -1.56 -23.59 1.91
C PHE A 303 -2.75 -23.60 0.96
N GLU A 304 -3.63 -24.56 1.16
CA GLU A 304 -4.85 -24.73 0.38
C GLU A 304 -5.96 -25.26 1.28
N GLU A 305 -7.17 -24.73 1.10
CA GLU A 305 -8.35 -25.25 1.76
C GLU A 305 -8.98 -26.33 0.88
N ARG A 306 -9.09 -27.56 1.40
CA ARG A 306 -9.73 -28.64 0.65
C ARG A 306 -11.22 -28.37 0.54
N GLU A 307 -11.69 -28.12 -0.67
CA GLU A 307 -13.11 -27.95 -0.93
C GLU A 307 -13.88 -29.26 -0.80
N THR A 308 -15.07 -29.18 -0.17
CA THR A 308 -16.00 -30.31 -0.09
C THR A 308 -16.54 -30.66 -1.49
N PRO A 309 -16.52 -31.94 -1.92
CA PRO A 309 -17.12 -32.34 -3.17
C PRO A 309 -18.61 -31.96 -3.23
N GLY A 310 -19.00 -31.10 -4.17
CA GLY A 310 -20.39 -30.65 -4.38
C GLY A 310 -20.69 -29.19 -4.05
N SER A 311 -19.76 -28.42 -3.46
CA SER A 311 -19.94 -26.97 -3.22
C SER A 311 -19.41 -26.08 -4.36
N ARG A 312 -18.94 -26.67 -5.46
CA ARG A 312 -18.38 -25.94 -6.61
C ARG A 312 -19.48 -25.35 -7.48
N SER A 313 -19.46 -24.04 -7.59
CA SER A 313 -20.21 -23.26 -8.58
C SER A 313 -19.22 -22.62 -9.56
N PHE A 314 -19.73 -22.11 -10.70
CA PHE A 314 -18.92 -21.31 -11.63
C PHE A 314 -18.17 -20.17 -10.92
N PHE A 315 -18.83 -19.48 -9.99
CA PHE A 315 -18.23 -18.36 -9.26
C PHE A 315 -17.22 -18.78 -8.20
N THR A 316 -17.18 -20.06 -7.80
CA THR A 316 -16.30 -20.52 -6.71
C THR A 316 -14.84 -20.28 -7.04
N GLU A 317 -14.41 -20.57 -8.27
CA GLU A 317 -13.03 -20.34 -8.71
C GLU A 317 -12.71 -18.85 -8.85
N ILE A 318 -13.67 -18.04 -9.32
CA ILE A 318 -13.50 -16.59 -9.50
C ILE A 318 -13.27 -15.91 -8.16
N ILE A 319 -14.12 -16.18 -7.17
CA ILE A 319 -14.03 -15.55 -5.85
C ILE A 319 -12.93 -16.14 -4.96
N ALA A 320 -12.38 -17.31 -5.32
CA ALA A 320 -11.26 -17.93 -4.60
C ALA A 320 -9.92 -17.24 -4.90
N SER A 321 -9.81 -16.50 -6.00
CA SER A 321 -8.61 -15.73 -6.33
C SER A 321 -8.19 -14.82 -5.18
N ILE A 322 -6.96 -15.01 -4.69
CA ILE A 322 -6.41 -14.18 -3.62
C ILE A 322 -5.96 -12.84 -4.22
N SER A 323 -6.44 -11.73 -3.67
CA SER A 323 -6.06 -10.38 -4.09
C SER A 323 -4.84 -9.83 -3.36
N ASP A 324 -4.61 -10.25 -2.12
CA ASP A 324 -3.50 -9.76 -1.31
C ASP A 324 -3.09 -10.78 -0.23
N ILE A 325 -1.80 -10.79 0.12
CA ILE A 325 -1.25 -11.53 1.25
C ILE A 325 -0.35 -10.63 2.09
N LYS A 326 -0.33 -10.87 3.41
CA LYS A 326 0.51 -10.13 4.35
C LYS A 326 1.09 -11.07 5.40
N PHE A 327 2.38 -11.00 5.63
CA PHE A 327 2.96 -11.64 6.81
C PHE A 327 2.59 -10.86 8.07
N GLY A 328 2.22 -11.60 9.12
CA GLY A 328 2.16 -11.04 10.46
C GLY A 328 3.54 -10.58 10.92
N LYS A 329 3.57 -9.54 11.77
CA LYS A 329 4.83 -9.02 12.34
C LYS A 329 5.59 -10.07 13.16
N ASP A 330 4.87 -11.07 13.66
CA ASP A 330 5.42 -12.23 14.36
C ASP A 330 6.16 -13.22 13.44
N GLY A 331 5.99 -13.12 12.12
CA GLY A 331 6.52 -14.06 11.15
C GLY A 331 5.90 -15.46 11.24
N ARG A 332 4.84 -15.65 12.01
CA ARG A 332 4.20 -16.97 12.15
C ARG A 332 2.94 -17.09 11.33
N HIS A 333 2.25 -15.98 11.11
CA HIS A 333 0.96 -15.99 10.43
C HIS A 333 1.03 -15.33 9.05
N ILE A 334 0.21 -15.82 8.12
CA ILE A 334 -0.06 -15.17 6.84
C ILE A 334 -1.54 -14.79 6.82
N LEU A 335 -1.84 -13.53 6.56
CA LEU A 335 -3.19 -13.07 6.23
C LEU A 335 -3.36 -13.11 4.72
N SER A 336 -4.49 -13.64 4.24
CA SER A 336 -4.86 -13.60 2.82
C SER A 336 -6.26 -13.06 2.64
N ARG A 337 -6.45 -12.24 1.61
CA ARG A 337 -7.76 -11.73 1.18
C ARG A 337 -8.17 -12.40 -0.13
N ASP A 338 -9.30 -13.09 -0.13
CA ASP A 338 -10.02 -13.45 -1.35
C ASP A 338 -11.20 -12.49 -1.55
N TYR A 339 -12.04 -12.67 -2.58
CA TYR A 339 -13.10 -11.69 -2.83
C TYR A 339 -14.06 -11.56 -1.64
N MET A 340 -14.50 -12.66 -1.03
CA MET A 340 -15.56 -12.67 -0.01
C MET A 340 -15.05 -12.67 1.43
N THR A 341 -13.83 -13.18 1.65
CA THR A 341 -13.33 -13.55 2.96
C THR A 341 -11.90 -13.09 3.20
N LEU A 342 -11.60 -12.93 4.48
CA LEU A 342 -10.26 -12.72 4.99
C LEU A 342 -9.86 -13.96 5.79
N LYS A 343 -8.71 -14.56 5.49
CA LYS A 343 -8.26 -15.82 6.11
C LYS A 343 -6.90 -15.63 6.77
N LEU A 344 -6.79 -16.05 8.02
CA LEU A 344 -5.53 -16.09 8.77
C LEU A 344 -5.00 -17.52 8.76
N TRP A 345 -3.75 -17.69 8.34
CA TRP A 345 -3.05 -18.97 8.25
C TRP A 345 -1.91 -19.01 9.26
N ASP A 346 -1.67 -20.15 9.89
CA ASP A 346 -0.45 -20.41 10.67
C ASP A 346 0.54 -21.16 9.77
N LEU A 347 1.79 -20.71 9.69
CA LEU A 347 2.82 -21.36 8.88
C LEU A 347 3.04 -22.84 9.22
N ASN A 348 2.60 -23.32 10.38
CA ASN A 348 2.69 -24.71 10.80
C ASN A 348 1.41 -25.53 10.52
N MET A 349 0.39 -24.93 9.90
CA MET A 349 -0.87 -25.59 9.57
C MET A 349 -1.25 -25.29 8.12
N GLU A 350 -0.83 -26.16 7.19
CA GLU A 350 -1.04 -25.94 5.75
C GLU A 350 -2.46 -26.27 5.27
N SER A 351 -3.17 -27.14 5.98
CA SER A 351 -4.42 -27.75 5.51
C SER A 351 -5.67 -26.86 5.59
N SER A 352 -5.62 -25.80 6.39
CA SER A 352 -6.76 -24.91 6.64
C SER A 352 -6.33 -23.64 7.37
N PRO A 353 -7.03 -22.51 7.17
CA PRO A 353 -6.78 -21.30 7.95
C PRO A 353 -7.16 -21.50 9.42
N VAL A 354 -6.45 -20.82 10.32
CA VAL A 354 -6.76 -20.79 11.76
C VAL A 354 -7.98 -19.92 12.08
N ALA A 355 -8.29 -18.95 11.22
CA ALA A 355 -9.50 -18.13 11.31
C ALA A 355 -9.96 -17.64 9.93
N THR A 356 -11.27 -17.59 9.71
CA THR A 356 -11.89 -17.08 8.48
C THR A 356 -12.97 -16.05 8.83
N PHE A 357 -12.83 -14.84 8.28
CA PHE A 357 -13.73 -13.71 8.52
C PHE A 357 -14.54 -13.41 7.27
N GLN A 358 -15.87 -13.36 7.41
CA GLN A 358 -16.78 -13.02 6.32
C GLN A 358 -16.84 -11.50 6.17
N VAL A 359 -16.39 -10.98 5.02
CA VAL A 359 -16.28 -9.53 4.83
C VAL A 359 -17.61 -8.92 4.42
N HIS A 360 -18.19 -9.41 3.34
CA HIS A 360 -19.41 -8.83 2.75
C HIS A 360 -20.32 -9.90 2.17
N GLU A 361 -20.71 -10.85 3.01
CA GLU A 361 -21.55 -12.01 2.65
C GLU A 361 -22.89 -11.63 2.00
N TYR A 362 -23.39 -10.41 2.27
CA TYR A 362 -24.58 -9.84 1.63
C TYR A 362 -24.44 -9.67 0.10
N LEU A 363 -23.23 -9.75 -0.44
CA LEU A 363 -22.95 -9.70 -1.89
C LEU A 363 -23.07 -11.06 -2.57
N ARG A 364 -23.09 -12.17 -1.83
CA ARG A 364 -23.13 -13.53 -2.42
C ARG A 364 -24.32 -13.75 -3.36
N PRO A 365 -25.55 -13.26 -3.09
CA PRO A 365 -26.66 -13.35 -4.04
C PRO A 365 -26.49 -12.50 -5.31
N LYS A 366 -25.53 -11.57 -5.33
CA LYS A 366 -25.31 -10.58 -6.41
C LYS A 366 -24.07 -10.88 -7.26
N LEU A 367 -23.45 -12.06 -7.11
CA LEU A 367 -22.22 -12.41 -7.83
C LEU A 367 -22.39 -12.36 -9.35
N CYS A 368 -23.59 -12.64 -9.87
CA CYS A 368 -23.88 -12.50 -11.30
C CYS A 368 -23.79 -11.04 -11.75
N ASP A 369 -24.49 -10.13 -11.06
CA ASP A 369 -24.45 -8.69 -11.36
C ASP A 369 -23.04 -8.11 -11.22
N LEU A 370 -22.29 -8.57 -10.21
CA LEU A 370 -20.89 -8.17 -9.96
C LEU A 370 -19.91 -8.70 -11.02
N TYR A 371 -20.26 -9.82 -11.67
CA TYR A 371 -19.49 -10.36 -12.78
C TYR A 371 -19.79 -9.60 -14.07
N GLU A 372 -21.05 -9.24 -14.32
CA GLU A 372 -21.44 -8.47 -15.50
C GLU A 372 -20.86 -7.05 -15.52
N ASN A 373 -20.54 -6.48 -14.35
CA ASN A 373 -19.98 -5.12 -14.22
C ASN A 373 -18.49 -5.10 -13.84
N ASP A 374 -17.79 -6.23 -13.96
CA ASP A 374 -16.38 -6.44 -13.61
C ASP A 374 -15.97 -6.17 -12.15
N SER A 375 -16.91 -5.79 -11.26
CA SER A 375 -16.60 -5.49 -9.87
C SER A 375 -16.09 -6.72 -9.12
N ILE A 376 -16.47 -7.93 -9.53
CA ILE A 376 -15.97 -9.19 -8.95
C ILE A 376 -14.44 -9.34 -9.05
N PHE A 377 -13.79 -8.60 -9.96
CA PHE A 377 -12.33 -8.61 -10.16
C PHE A 377 -11.60 -7.52 -9.35
N ASP A 378 -12.32 -6.76 -8.52
CA ASP A 378 -11.72 -5.78 -7.63
C ASP A 378 -10.76 -6.43 -6.62
N LYS A 379 -9.53 -5.92 -6.58
CA LYS A 379 -8.47 -6.42 -5.71
C LYS A 379 -8.42 -5.65 -4.40
N PHE A 380 -9.14 -6.13 -3.39
CA PHE A 380 -9.11 -5.56 -2.05
C PHE A 380 -7.82 -5.95 -1.32
N GLU A 381 -7.15 -4.98 -0.69
CA GLU A 381 -5.98 -5.23 0.16
C GLU A 381 -6.39 -5.56 1.60
N CYS A 382 -5.43 -6.08 2.37
CA CYS A 382 -5.60 -6.35 3.78
C CYS A 382 -4.40 -5.87 4.60
N CYS A 383 -4.62 -5.67 5.91
CA CYS A 383 -3.55 -5.32 6.84
C CYS A 383 -3.77 -5.94 8.22
N LEU A 384 -2.68 -6.11 8.97
CA LEU A 384 -2.69 -6.58 10.35
C LEU A 384 -2.35 -5.42 11.29
N SER A 385 -2.91 -5.44 12.49
CA SER A 385 -2.50 -4.53 13.55
C SER A 385 -1.07 -4.80 14.00
N GLY A 386 -0.36 -3.77 14.45
CA GLY A 386 1.04 -3.90 14.89
C GLY A 386 1.30 -4.90 16.03
N ASN A 387 0.26 -5.21 16.81
CA ASN A 387 0.28 -6.23 17.89
C ASN A 387 -0.21 -7.62 17.44
N GLY A 388 -0.67 -7.78 16.19
CA GLY A 388 -1.16 -9.04 15.65
C GLY A 388 -2.48 -9.53 16.22
N LEU A 389 -3.22 -8.70 16.97
CA LEU A 389 -4.50 -9.08 17.59
C LEU A 389 -5.73 -8.78 16.73
N ARG A 390 -5.55 -7.99 15.66
CA ARG A 390 -6.61 -7.57 14.76
C ARG A 390 -6.16 -7.55 13.32
N VAL A 391 -7.14 -7.65 12.43
CA VAL A 391 -6.96 -7.60 10.98
C VAL A 391 -8.01 -6.67 10.38
N ALA A 392 -7.69 -6.02 9.28
CA ALA A 392 -8.61 -5.12 8.58
C ALA A 392 -8.55 -5.28 7.07
N THR A 393 -9.67 -4.97 6.42
CA THR A 393 -9.78 -4.99 4.96
C THR A 393 -10.97 -4.15 4.48
N GLY A 394 -10.94 -3.72 3.23
CA GLY A 394 -11.99 -2.89 2.62
C GLY A 394 -13.16 -3.65 2.00
N SER A 395 -14.17 -2.89 1.57
CA SER A 395 -15.36 -3.32 0.86
C SER A 395 -15.93 -2.16 0.02
N TYR A 396 -17.06 -2.39 -0.66
CA TYR A 396 -17.82 -1.38 -1.40
C TYR A 396 -18.45 -0.33 -0.49
N SER A 397 -18.94 0.75 -1.11
CA SER A 397 -19.51 1.92 -0.44
C SER A 397 -18.56 2.58 0.56
N ASN A 398 -17.25 2.58 0.22
CA ASN A 398 -16.16 3.08 1.08
C ASN A 398 -16.15 2.47 2.48
N LEU A 399 -16.67 1.24 2.64
CA LEU A 399 -16.68 0.54 3.91
C LEU A 399 -15.34 -0.17 4.12
N PHE A 400 -14.93 -0.27 5.38
CA PHE A 400 -13.87 -1.17 5.81
C PHE A 400 -14.29 -1.90 7.07
N ARG A 401 -13.70 -3.06 7.30
CA ARG A 401 -14.01 -3.93 8.43
C ARG A 401 -12.77 -4.23 9.22
N VAL A 402 -12.92 -4.26 10.53
CA VAL A 402 -11.89 -4.64 11.50
C VAL A 402 -12.38 -5.86 12.26
N PHE A 403 -11.56 -6.90 12.32
CA PHE A 403 -11.86 -8.15 13.02
C PHE A 403 -10.81 -8.43 14.08
N GLY A 404 -11.22 -8.90 15.26
CA GLY A 404 -10.30 -9.47 16.24
C GLY A 404 -9.95 -10.91 15.85
N CYS A 405 -8.66 -11.24 15.78
CA CYS A 405 -8.19 -12.55 15.31
C CYS A 405 -7.73 -13.50 16.41
N VAL A 406 -7.89 -13.10 17.68
CA VAL A 406 -7.61 -13.96 18.84
C VAL A 406 -8.69 -15.04 18.95
N SER A 407 -8.31 -16.25 19.35
CA SER A 407 -9.26 -17.36 19.52
C SER A 407 -10.44 -16.98 20.42
N GLY A 408 -11.67 -17.20 19.94
CA GLY A 408 -12.90 -16.86 20.65
C GLY A 408 -13.33 -15.39 20.54
N SER A 409 -12.58 -14.54 19.84
CA SER A 409 -13.00 -13.18 19.52
C SER A 409 -14.20 -13.19 18.57
N ASN A 410 -15.24 -12.44 18.92
CA ASN A 410 -16.35 -12.10 18.04
C ASN A 410 -16.30 -10.62 17.61
N GLU A 411 -15.16 -9.96 17.81
CA GLU A 411 -14.97 -8.56 17.41
C GLU A 411 -15.06 -8.46 15.88
N ALA A 412 -16.07 -7.73 15.40
CA ALA A 412 -16.27 -7.43 13.99
C ALA A 412 -16.93 -6.05 13.88
N THR A 413 -16.14 -5.05 13.50
CA THR A 413 -16.59 -3.66 13.39
C THR A 413 -16.61 -3.27 11.92
N THR A 414 -17.70 -2.67 11.47
CA THR A 414 -17.83 -2.07 10.13
C THR A 414 -17.82 -0.55 10.25
N LEU A 415 -16.98 0.10 9.46
CA LEU A 415 -16.76 1.54 9.46
C LEU A 415 -16.84 2.07 8.03
N GLU A 416 -17.22 3.33 7.87
CA GLU A 416 -17.23 4.03 6.59
C GLU A 416 -16.06 5.01 6.53
N ALA A 417 -15.31 5.06 5.43
CA ALA A 417 -14.29 6.07 5.19
C ALA A 417 -14.94 7.44 4.93
N SER A 418 -15.35 8.09 6.02
CA SER A 418 -15.87 9.45 6.09
C SER A 418 -15.44 10.13 7.40
N LYS A 419 -15.78 11.42 7.57
CA LYS A 419 -15.58 12.12 8.85
C LYS A 419 -16.39 11.53 10.01
N ASN A 420 -17.44 10.75 9.71
CA ASN A 420 -18.30 10.09 10.69
C ASN A 420 -18.27 8.57 10.46
N PRO A 421 -17.23 7.87 10.95
CA PRO A 421 -16.98 6.47 10.58
C PRO A 421 -18.05 5.49 11.04
N THR A 422 -18.84 5.83 12.06
CA THR A 422 -19.91 4.99 12.63
C THR A 422 -21.30 5.29 12.04
N ARG A 423 -21.43 6.23 11.09
CA ARG A 423 -22.72 6.68 10.55
C ARG A 423 -23.60 5.55 10.00
N ARG A 424 -22.98 4.52 9.39
CA ARG A 424 -23.65 3.34 8.83
C ARG A 424 -23.49 2.09 9.69
N GLN A 425 -23.38 2.19 11.02
CA GLN A 425 -23.57 1.02 11.90
C GLN A 425 -25.03 0.52 11.78
N VAL A 426 -25.32 -0.18 10.68
CA VAL A 426 -26.49 -1.03 10.56
C VAL A 426 -26.15 -2.29 11.33
N GLN A 427 -26.93 -2.59 12.37
CA GLN A 427 -26.86 -3.87 13.06
C GLN A 427 -26.97 -5.00 12.03
N THR A 428 -25.89 -5.73 11.78
CA THR A 428 -25.97 -7.03 11.11
C THR A 428 -26.96 -7.88 11.90
N PRO A 429 -28.04 -8.39 11.31
CA PRO A 429 -29.00 -9.19 12.05
C PRO A 429 -28.30 -10.44 12.56
N SER A 430 -28.11 -10.53 13.88
CA SER A 430 -27.72 -11.75 14.55
C SER A 430 -28.78 -12.80 14.26
N ARG A 431 -28.34 -13.97 13.78
CA ARG A 431 -29.14 -15.17 13.50
C ARG A 431 -30.36 -15.31 14.42
N SER A 432 -31.55 -15.41 13.84
CA SER A 432 -32.62 -16.23 14.43
C SER A 432 -33.07 -17.25 13.39
N SER A 433 -32.61 -18.50 13.57
CA SER A 433 -33.22 -19.64 12.91
C SER A 433 -34.55 -19.91 13.62
N ARG A 434 -35.66 -19.52 13.01
CA ARG A 434 -36.96 -20.11 13.32
C ARG A 434 -37.52 -20.73 12.06
N SER A 435 -37.58 -22.07 12.07
CA SER A 435 -38.31 -22.86 11.09
C SER A 435 -39.78 -22.46 11.10
N PHE A 436 -40.38 -22.28 9.93
CA PHE A 436 -41.82 -22.46 9.79
C PHE A 436 -42.11 -23.35 8.59
N THR A 437 -42.61 -24.54 8.93
CA THR A 437 -43.26 -25.48 8.03
C THR A 437 -44.72 -25.08 7.79
N SER A 438 -45.16 -25.34 6.55
CA SER A 438 -46.51 -25.77 6.14
C SER A 438 -47.53 -24.73 5.58
N LEU A 439 -47.72 -24.87 4.25
CA LEU A 439 -48.96 -25.18 3.50
C LEU A 439 -50.05 -24.12 3.19
N ALA A 440 -50.15 -23.87 1.87
CA ALA A 440 -51.33 -24.01 0.99
C ALA A 440 -52.10 -22.76 0.47
N ARG A 441 -51.99 -22.60 -0.88
CA ARG A 441 -52.99 -22.24 -1.92
C ARG A 441 -53.73 -20.89 -1.87
N SER A 442 -53.46 -20.02 -2.87
CA SER A 442 -54.32 -19.76 -4.05
C SER A 442 -54.18 -18.34 -4.67
N ARG A 443 -54.01 -18.32 -6.00
CA ARG A 443 -54.46 -17.34 -7.04
C ARG A 443 -53.75 -15.99 -7.27
N ARG A 444 -53.01 -15.99 -8.40
CA ARG A 444 -52.88 -15.01 -9.51
C ARG A 444 -53.45 -13.59 -9.31
N ARG A 445 -52.57 -12.59 -9.43
CA ARG A 445 -52.72 -11.41 -10.31
C ARG A 445 -51.33 -10.84 -10.62
N GLY A 446 -51.08 -10.54 -11.89
CA GLY A 446 -49.81 -9.97 -12.34
C GLY A 446 -49.65 -8.52 -11.88
N ALA A 447 -48.43 -8.17 -11.51
CA ALA A 447 -47.89 -6.82 -11.48
C ALA A 447 -46.36 -6.96 -11.46
N GLU A 448 -45.76 -6.38 -12.50
CA GLU A 448 -44.40 -5.87 -12.66
C GLU A 448 -43.32 -6.21 -11.60
N ASN A 449 -42.19 -6.71 -12.11
CA ASN A 449 -40.93 -6.87 -11.39
C ASN A 449 -40.49 -5.53 -10.77
N LEU A 450 -40.78 -5.34 -9.50
CA LEU A 450 -40.11 -4.36 -8.64
C LEU A 450 -39.45 -5.17 -7.50
N ASN A 451 -38.17 -5.49 -7.71
CA ASN A 451 -37.27 -5.92 -6.65
C ASN A 451 -37.08 -4.73 -5.69
N ALA A 452 -38.00 -4.59 -4.75
CA ALA A 452 -37.91 -3.66 -3.64
C ALA A 452 -37.60 -4.44 -2.37
N ASP A 453 -36.32 -4.56 -2.03
CA ASP A 453 -35.91 -4.89 -0.67
C ASP A 453 -36.15 -3.69 0.25
N ALA A 454 -36.58 -3.96 1.48
CA ALA A 454 -37.06 -3.03 2.50
C ALA A 454 -36.00 -2.06 3.08
N ASN A 455 -34.97 -1.72 2.31
CA ASN A 455 -34.00 -0.68 2.65
C ASN A 455 -33.41 -0.12 1.35
N GLY A 456 -34.23 0.63 0.60
CA GLY A 456 -33.99 1.14 -0.76
C GLY A 456 -32.76 2.04 -0.96
N GLY A 457 -31.56 1.50 -0.72
CA GLY A 457 -30.30 1.99 -1.24
C GLY A 457 -29.83 1.04 -2.33
N VAL A 458 -29.75 1.54 -3.56
CA VAL A 458 -28.90 0.95 -4.59
C VAL A 458 -27.49 0.88 -3.99
N TYR A 459 -26.92 -0.32 -3.86
CA TYR A 459 -25.55 -0.45 -3.37
C TYR A 459 -24.65 0.24 -4.40
N ASP A 460 -23.95 1.27 -3.95
CA ASP A 460 -22.99 1.97 -4.80
C ASP A 460 -21.72 1.14 -4.87
N PHE A 461 -21.56 0.44 -6.00
CA PHE A 461 -20.37 -0.35 -6.35
C PHE A 461 -19.26 0.51 -6.97
N SER A 462 -19.55 1.76 -7.34
CA SER A 462 -18.53 2.69 -7.85
C SER A 462 -17.64 3.21 -6.71
N ALA A 463 -18.22 3.42 -5.53
CA ALA A 463 -17.48 3.70 -4.30
C ALA A 463 -16.90 2.40 -3.72
N LYS A 464 -15.58 2.34 -3.55
CA LYS A 464 -14.87 1.18 -3.01
C LYS A 464 -13.61 1.59 -2.27
N LEU A 465 -13.30 0.86 -1.21
CA LEU A 465 -12.08 1.04 -0.41
C LEU A 465 -11.14 -0.13 -0.71
N LEU A 466 -10.26 0.05 -1.68
CA LEU A 466 -9.32 -1.01 -2.10
C LEU A 466 -8.04 -1.01 -1.27
N HIS A 467 -7.56 0.17 -0.88
CA HIS A 467 -6.26 0.37 -0.24
C HIS A 467 -6.42 0.90 1.18
N LEU A 468 -5.74 0.24 2.11
CA LEU A 468 -5.69 0.64 3.52
C LEU A 468 -4.38 0.14 4.15
N ALA A 469 -3.90 0.88 5.14
CA ALA A 469 -2.70 0.52 5.88
C ALA A 469 -2.93 0.72 7.39
N TRP A 470 -2.42 -0.21 8.19
CA TRP A 470 -2.43 -0.10 9.65
C TRP A 470 -1.06 0.37 10.13
N HIS A 471 -1.04 1.34 11.04
CA HIS A 471 0.18 1.83 11.68
C HIS A 471 0.93 0.71 12.45
N PRO A 472 2.26 0.58 12.29
CA PRO A 472 3.02 -0.59 12.77
C PRO A 472 3.10 -0.75 14.30
N THR A 473 2.74 0.28 15.06
CA THR A 473 2.83 0.31 16.53
C THR A 473 1.62 0.91 17.25
N SER A 474 0.64 1.45 16.52
CA SER A 474 -0.47 2.22 17.10
C SER A 474 -1.79 1.77 16.49
N ASN A 475 -2.90 1.99 17.21
CA ASN A 475 -4.25 1.73 16.69
C ASN A 475 -4.68 2.85 15.75
N VAL A 476 -3.97 3.02 14.63
CA VAL A 476 -4.26 4.01 13.58
C VAL A 476 -4.36 3.29 12.25
N ILE A 477 -5.42 3.56 11.50
CA ILE A 477 -5.62 3.05 10.13
C ILE A 477 -5.72 4.24 9.18
N ALA A 478 -4.99 4.16 8.07
CA ALA A 478 -5.13 5.04 6.93
C ALA A 478 -5.91 4.32 5.82
N CYS A 479 -6.91 4.99 5.24
CA CYS A 479 -7.79 4.46 4.20
C CYS A 479 -7.81 5.40 2.99
N ALA A 480 -7.62 4.86 1.78
CA ALA A 480 -7.88 5.61 0.55
C ALA A 480 -9.34 5.44 0.12
N ALA A 481 -10.02 6.57 -0.05
CA ALA A 481 -11.32 6.62 -0.71
C ALA A 481 -11.20 7.58 -1.89
N ALA A 482 -11.00 7.01 -3.08
CA ALA A 482 -10.65 7.74 -4.29
C ALA A 482 -9.40 8.62 -4.11
N ASN A 483 -9.48 9.95 -4.21
CA ASN A 483 -8.34 10.87 -3.99
C ASN A 483 -8.18 11.33 -2.51
N SER A 484 -9.07 10.90 -1.61
CA SER A 484 -9.04 11.29 -0.21
C SER A 484 -8.34 10.23 0.64
N LEU A 485 -7.42 10.67 1.51
CA LEU A 485 -6.76 9.84 2.52
C LEU A 485 -7.40 10.11 3.89
N TYR A 486 -8.19 9.18 4.38
CA TYR A 486 -8.81 9.24 5.71
C TYR A 486 -7.95 8.53 6.74
N MET A 487 -7.81 9.12 7.93
CA MET A 487 -7.10 8.53 9.06
C MET A 487 -8.04 8.37 10.24
N TYR A 488 -8.03 7.18 10.83
CA TYR A 488 -8.80 6.82 12.01
C TYR A 488 -7.86 6.36 13.11
N TYR A 489 -8.14 6.74 14.34
CA TYR A 489 -7.48 6.18 15.51
C TYR A 489 -8.50 5.45 16.38
N ALA A 490 -8.02 4.53 17.20
CA ALA A 490 -8.87 3.86 18.16
C ALA A 490 -8.27 3.84 19.55
N GLU A 491 -9.15 3.96 20.52
CA GLU A 491 -8.86 3.88 21.94
C GLU A 491 -9.44 2.58 22.50
N ASP A 492 -8.76 2.01 23.49
CA ASP A 492 -9.30 0.88 24.24
C ASP A 492 -10.48 1.36 25.09
N VAL A 493 -11.63 0.70 24.96
CA VAL A 493 -12.79 1.02 25.80
C VAL A 493 -12.47 0.59 27.25
N PRO A 494 -12.47 1.51 28.23
CA PRO A 494 -12.29 1.16 29.63
C PRO A 494 -13.42 0.20 30.06
N ARG A 495 -13.07 -0.85 30.81
CA ARG A 495 -14.05 -1.80 31.36
C ARG A 495 -14.96 -1.17 32.41
#